data_AF-A0A2T0KD45-F1
#
_entry.id   AF-A0A2T0KD45-F1
#
_cell.length_a   1.000
_cell.length_b   1.000
_cell.length_c   1.000
_cell.angle_alpha   90.00
_cell.angle_beta   90.00
_cell.angle_gamma   90.00
#
_symmetry.space_group_name_H-M   'P 1'
#
loop_
_entity.id
_entity.type
_entity.pdbx_description
1 polymer ?
#
loop_
_entity_poly.entity_id
_entity_poly.type
_entity_poly.pdbx_seq_one_letter_code
_entity_poly.pdbx_strand_id
1 'polypeptide(L)'
;MFNLAIDSKLRACDLTKLRVSDICLGSRVAPRATVVQQKTQRPVQFEITEQTRASAEAWIQAAGLSSGDYLFQSRIHGSPHLSTRQ
;
A
#
# COMPACT_ATOMS: atom_id res chain seq x y z
N MET A 1 -7.78 2.24 0.25
CA MET A 1 -7.04 2.04 -1.01
C MET A 1 -6.93 3.32 -1.83
N PHE A 2 -8.04 4.01 -2.10
CA PHE A 2 -8.06 5.22 -2.95
C PHE A 2 -7.17 6.37 -2.45
N ASN A 3 -7.19 6.71 -1.16
CA ASN A 3 -6.46 7.87 -0.63
C ASN A 3 -4.94 7.78 -0.88
N LEU A 4 -4.36 6.58 -0.71
CA LEU A 4 -2.93 6.36 -0.91
C LEU A 4 -2.54 6.30 -2.39
N ALA A 5 -3.45 5.87 -3.27
CA ALA A 5 -3.23 5.89 -4.72
C ALA A 5 -3.19 7.31 -5.29
N ILE A 6 -3.96 8.24 -4.70
CA ILE A 6 -3.98 9.66 -5.07
C ILE A 6 -2.67 10.33 -4.63
N ASP A 7 -2.22 10.05 -3.41
CA ASP A 7 -1.05 10.71 -2.82
C ASP A 7 0.30 10.18 -3.37
N SER A 8 0.37 8.91 -3.77
CA SER A 8 1.66 8.22 -3.90
C SER A 8 2.38 8.35 -5.25
N LYS A 9 1.72 8.89 -6.29
CA LYS A 9 2.25 8.87 -7.67
C LYS A 9 2.69 7.46 -8.15
N LEU A 10 2.27 6.40 -7.44
CA LEU A 10 2.64 5.03 -7.71
C LEU A 10 1.74 4.42 -8.79
N ARG A 11 2.27 3.45 -9.52
CA ARG A 11 1.47 2.65 -10.45
C ARG A 11 0.60 1.67 -9.65
N ALA A 12 -0.53 1.25 -10.22
CA ALA A 12 -1.41 0.27 -9.59
C ALA A 12 -0.68 -1.02 -9.18
N CYS A 13 0.32 -1.47 -9.95
CA CYS A 13 1.10 -2.67 -9.64
C CYS A 13 2.10 -2.49 -8.48
N ASP A 14 2.56 -1.26 -8.23
CA ASP A 14 3.43 -0.94 -7.10
C ASP A 14 2.59 -0.82 -5.82
N LEU A 15 1.36 -0.28 -5.93
CA LEU A 15 0.41 -0.18 -4.82
C LEU A 15 0.04 -1.55 -4.23
N THR A 16 -0.20 -2.57 -5.05
CA THR A 16 -0.59 -3.90 -4.56
C THR A 16 0.52 -4.65 -3.82
N LYS A 17 1.77 -4.21 -3.97
CA LYS A 17 2.95 -4.81 -3.31
C LYS A 17 3.45 -3.97 -2.14
N LEU A 18 2.78 -2.86 -1.83
CA LEU A 18 3.11 -1.98 -0.72
C LEU A 18 2.94 -2.72 0.61
N ARG A 19 3.97 -2.71 1.44
CA ARG A 19 3.95 -3.29 2.79
C ARG A 19 3.65 -2.23 3.83
N VAL A 20 3.18 -2.69 5.00
CA VAL A 20 3.01 -1.82 6.16
C VAL A 20 4.34 -1.17 6.55
N SER A 21 5.46 -1.90 6.50
CA SER A 21 6.80 -1.37 6.76
C SER A 21 7.24 -0.23 5.84
N ASP A 22 6.66 -0.13 4.64
CA ASP A 22 7.05 0.89 3.65
C ASP A 22 6.46 2.27 4.00
N ILE A 23 5.37 2.29 4.78
CA ILE A 23 4.65 3.51 5.16
C ILE A 23 4.56 3.73 6.67
N CYS A 24 4.78 2.71 7.49
CA CYS A 24 4.68 2.78 8.95
C CYS A 24 6.02 2.68 9.63
N LEU A 25 6.19 3.50 10.67
CA LEU A 25 7.26 3.38 11.63
C LEU A 25 6.64 2.96 12.98
N GLY A 26 6.74 1.66 13.29
CA GLY A 26 6.05 1.08 14.44
C GLY A 26 4.53 1.06 14.25
N SER A 27 3.80 1.75 15.12
CA SER A 27 2.32 1.80 15.10
C SER A 27 1.74 3.01 14.38
N ARG A 28 2.58 3.88 13.80
CA ARG A 28 2.16 5.14 13.15
C ARG A 28 2.58 5.21 11.70
N VAL A 29 1.71 5.78 10.86
CA VAL A 29 2.01 6.02 9.45
C VAL A 29 2.84 7.30 9.33
N ALA A 30 3.98 7.21 8.65
CA ALA A 30 4.89 8.33 8.45
C ALA A 30 4.25 9.39 7.52
N PRO A 31 4.57 10.70 7.70
CA PRO A 31 4.13 11.76 6.77
C PRO A 31 4.72 11.61 5.37
N ARG A 32 5.79 10.84 5.22
CA ARG A 32 6.43 10.53 3.94
C ARG A 32 6.78 9.05 3.90
N ALA A 33 6.61 8.45 2.74
CA ALA A 33 7.02 7.08 2.46
C ALA A 33 7.90 7.03 1.23
N THR A 34 8.78 6.03 1.19
CA THR A 34 9.67 5.79 0.06
C THR A 34 9.44 4.38 -0.45
N VAL A 35 9.06 4.25 -1.71
CA VAL A 35 8.77 2.96 -2.34
C VAL A 35 9.62 2.82 -3.60
N VAL A 36 10.25 1.67 -3.79
CA VAL A 36 10.99 1.37 -5.02
C VAL A 36 9.99 0.98 -6.10
N GLN A 37 9.88 1.81 -7.14
CA GLN A 37 9.03 1.51 -8.29
C GLN A 37 9.61 0.36 -9.10
N GLN A 38 8.79 -0.64 -9.44
CA GLN A 38 9.30 -1.84 -10.11
C GLN A 38 9.78 -1.59 -11.52
N LYS A 39 9.07 -0.73 -12.27
CA LYS A 39 9.40 -0.47 -13.67
C LYS A 39 10.72 0.28 -13.81
N THR A 40 10.97 1.22 -12.91
CA THR A 40 12.13 2.12 -12.99
C THR A 40 13.27 1.68 -12.08
N GLN A 41 13.01 0.76 -11.13
CA GLN A 41 13.93 0.38 -10.04
C GLN A 41 14.46 1.59 -9.28
N ARG A 42 13.67 2.66 -9.21
CA ARG A 42 14.03 3.91 -8.54
C ARG A 42 13.18 4.10 -7.30
N PRO A 43 13.78 4.52 -6.18
CA PRO A 43 13.01 4.95 -5.01
C PRO A 43 12.22 6.20 -5.38
N VAL A 44 10.93 6.19 -5.06
CA VAL A 44 10.04 7.34 -5.17
C VAL A 44 9.53 7.66 -3.78
N GLN A 45 9.82 8.89 -3.36
CA GLN A 45 9.28 9.44 -2.13
C GLN A 45 7.99 10.21 -2.44
N PHE A 46 6.99 10.03 -1.60
CA PHE A 46 5.73 10.76 -1.67
C PHE A 46 5.26 11.17 -0.28
N GLU A 47 4.45 12.22 -0.23
CA GLU A 47 3.83 12.69 1.01
C GLU A 47 2.52 11.96 1.24
N ILE A 48 2.22 11.65 2.50
CA ILE A 48 0.97 11.03 2.92
C ILE A 48 0.20 12.07 3.70
N THR A 49 -0.96 12.48 3.18
CA THR A 49 -1.81 13.48 3.85
C THR A 49 -2.28 12.97 5.22
N GLU A 50 -2.62 13.87 6.14
CA GLU A 50 -3.15 13.49 7.45
C GLU A 50 -4.38 12.57 7.35
N GLN A 51 -5.29 12.88 6.44
CA GLN A 51 -6.48 12.06 6.21
C GLN A 51 -6.11 10.65 5.73
N THR A 52 -5.14 10.52 4.82
CA THR A 52 -4.64 9.21 4.37
C THR A 52 -3.97 8.46 5.50
N ARG A 53 -3.18 9.12 6.36
CA ARG A 53 -2.54 8.50 7.53
C ARG A 53 -3.56 7.94 8.50
N ALA A 54 -4.53 8.74 8.92
CA ALA A 54 -5.59 8.29 9.83
C ALA A 54 -6.38 7.11 9.25
N SER A 55 -6.69 7.17 7.95
CA SER A 55 -7.38 6.08 7.25
C SER A 55 -6.54 4.80 7.17
N ALA A 56 -5.23 4.93 6.92
CA ALA A 56 -4.30 3.80 6.82
C ALA A 56 -4.05 3.16 8.18
N GLU A 57 -3.88 3.95 9.25
CA GLU A 57 -3.75 3.46 10.62
C GLU A 57 -5.00 2.69 11.05
N ALA A 58 -6.19 3.27 10.85
CA ALA A 58 -7.46 2.61 11.16
C ALA A 58 -7.61 1.28 10.39
N TRP A 59 -7.19 1.25 9.12
CA TRP A 59 -7.21 0.02 8.31
C TRP A 59 -6.23 -1.03 8.84
N ILE A 60 -4.99 -0.67 9.13
CA ILE A 60 -3.97 -1.58 9.66
C ILE A 60 -4.45 -2.22 10.97
N GLN A 61 -5.04 -1.42 11.86
CA GLN A 61 -5.61 -1.90 13.11
C GLN A 61 -6.81 -2.82 12.88
N ALA A 62 -7.75 -2.43 12.02
CA ALA A 62 -8.95 -3.22 11.73
C ALA A 62 -8.63 -4.56 11.04
N ALA A 63 -7.61 -4.59 10.19
CA ALA A 63 -7.17 -5.79 9.48
C ALA A 63 -6.11 -6.61 10.26
N GLY A 64 -5.64 -6.11 11.40
CA GLY A 64 -4.62 -6.80 12.23
C GLY A 64 -3.27 -6.97 11.53
N LEU A 65 -2.88 -6.04 10.66
CA LEU A 65 -1.67 -6.16 9.85
C LEU A 65 -0.41 -5.88 10.65
N SER A 66 0.61 -6.72 10.47
CA SER A 66 1.97 -6.52 10.97
C SER A 66 2.84 -5.80 9.95
N SER A 67 4.03 -5.33 10.37
CA SER A 67 4.95 -4.59 9.50
C SER A 67 5.36 -5.35 8.23
N GLY A 68 5.43 -6.69 8.29
CA GLY A 68 5.76 -7.54 7.14
C GLY A 68 4.61 -7.77 6.16
N ASP A 69 3.38 -7.43 6.53
CA ASP A 69 2.20 -7.71 5.72
C ASP A 69 2.00 -6.70 4.60
N TYR A 70 1.35 -7.14 3.53
CA TYR A 70 0.91 -6.25 2.47
C TYR A 70 -0.23 -5.37 2.98
N LEU A 71 -0.09 -4.06 2.78
CA LEU A 71 -1.08 -3.07 3.18
C LEU A 71 -2.43 -3.32 2.49
N PHE A 72 -2.37 -3.76 1.24
CA PHE A 72 -3.54 -4.19 0.48
C PHE A 72 -3.47 -5.70 0.28
N GLN A 73 -4.00 -6.44 1.25
CA GLN A 73 -4.25 -7.86 1.07
C GLN A 73 -5.15 -8.05 -0.16
N SER A 74 -4.72 -8.89 -1.08
CA SER A 74 -5.50 -9.22 -2.27
C SER A 74 -6.86 -9.75 -1.84
N ARG A 75 -7.94 -9.20 -2.40
CA ARG A 75 -9.32 -9.66 -2.16
C ARG A 75 -9.62 -11.03 -2.81
N ILE A 76 -8.60 -11.76 -3.27
CA ILE A 76 -8.75 -13.08 -3.87
C ILE A 76 -8.71 -14.11 -2.75
N HIS A 77 -9.86 -14.25 -2.07
CA HIS A 77 -10.18 -15.47 -1.35
C HIS A 77 -10.70 -16.47 -2.39
N GLY A 78 -9.84 -17.39 -2.83
CA GLY A 78 -10.23 -18.61 -3.55
C GLY A 78 -11.06 -18.45 -4.83
N SER A 79 -10.42 -18.14 -5.97
CA SER A 79 -10.96 -18.61 -7.25
C SER A 79 -9.83 -19.20 -8.11
N PRO A 80 -9.98 -20.46 -8.61
CA PRO A 80 -8.98 -21.09 -9.45
C PRO A 80 -9.00 -20.62 -10.90
N HIS A 81 -9.80 -19.62 -11.30
CA HIS A 81 -9.86 -19.18 -12.69
C HIS A 81 -10.28 -17.71 -12.81
N LEU A 82 -9.33 -16.86 -13.19
CA LEU A 82 -9.63 -15.71 -14.05
C LEU A 82 -8.74 -15.86 -15.28
N SER A 83 -9.32 -16.50 -16.29
CA SER A 83 -8.76 -16.64 -17.63
C SER A 83 -8.31 -15.27 -18.16
N THR A 84 -7.08 -15.23 -18.68
CA THR A 84 -6.66 -14.25 -19.69
C THR A 84 -7.68 -14.20 -20.84
N ARG A 85 -8.19 -13.00 -21.16
CA ARG A 85 -8.86 -12.51 -22.40
C ARG A 85 -9.94 -11.49 -21.98
N GLN A 86 -10.07 -10.30 -22.56
CA GLN A 86 -9.73 -9.84 -23.92
C GLN A 86 -8.96 -8.51 -23.90
#